data_AF-A0A822DVE8-F1
#
_entry.id   AF-A0A822DVE8-F1
#
_cell.length_a   1.000
_cell.length_b   1.000
_cell.length_c   1.000
_cell.angle_alpha   90.00
_cell.angle_beta   90.00
_cell.angle_gamma   90.00
#
_symmetry.space_group_name_H-M   'P 1'
#
loop_
_entity.id
_entity.type
_entity.pdbx_description
1 polymer ?
#
loop_
_entity_poly.entity_id
_entity_poly.type
_entity_poly.pdbx_seq_one_letter_code
_entity_poly.pdbx_strand_id
1 'polypeptide(L)'
;MVQIWLQDVHSYTNIFADMQLNHFYYWLQLTKNLLYEPALKLYNYLLNHHVFGSTTIYGNLNKIILSTKRWSLIDTRLYIKVILEHLQLKDLTSTICSELISIYHCL
;
A
#
# COMPACT_ATOMS: atom_id res chain seq x y z
N MET A 1 5.96 -20.23 3.29
CA MET A 1 5.51 -20.27 1.88
C MET A 1 5.70 -18.90 1.24
N VAL A 2 4.80 -17.92 1.44
CA VAL A 2 4.92 -16.58 0.80
C VAL A 2 6.22 -15.85 1.14
N GLN A 3 6.69 -15.95 2.39
CA GLN A 3 7.96 -15.34 2.81
C GLN A 3 9.18 -15.91 2.06
N ILE A 4 9.15 -17.18 1.68
CA ILE A 4 10.24 -17.84 0.93
C ILE A 4 10.22 -17.32 -0.50
N TRP A 5 9.04 -17.20 -1.13
CA TRP A 5 8.92 -16.61 -2.46
C TRP A 5 9.41 -15.15 -2.49
N LEU A 6 9.08 -14.35 -1.48
CA LEU A 6 9.59 -12.97 -1.36
C LEU A 6 11.11 -12.94 -1.23
N GLN A 7 11.69 -13.83 -0.43
CA GLN A 7 13.14 -13.95 -0.28
C GLN A 7 13.80 -14.39 -1.60
N ASP A 8 13.19 -15.32 -2.33
CA ASP A 8 13.70 -15.84 -3.60
C ASP A 8 13.67 -14.80 -4.73
N VAL A 9 12.62 -13.97 -4.77
CA VAL A 9 12.57 -12.83 -5.69
C VAL A 9 13.65 -11.81 -5.33
N HIS A 10 13.77 -11.45 -4.06
CA HIS A 10 14.72 -10.43 -3.63
C HIS A 10 16.19 -10.87 -3.77
N SER A 11 16.51 -12.11 -3.43
CA SER A 11 17.89 -12.60 -3.33
C SER A 11 18.38 -13.25 -4.63
N TYR A 12 17.49 -13.91 -5.37
CA TYR A 12 17.84 -14.73 -6.51
C TYR A 12 17.19 -14.27 -7.82
N THR A 13 16.38 -13.20 -7.81
CA THR A 13 15.67 -12.69 -9.00
C THR A 13 14.89 -13.80 -9.74
N ASN A 14 14.28 -14.70 -8.96
CA ASN A 14 13.64 -15.88 -9.51
C ASN A 14 12.28 -15.54 -10.16
N ILE A 15 12.24 -15.61 -11.48
CA ILE A 15 11.05 -15.30 -12.31
C ILE A 15 9.84 -16.20 -11.96
N PHE A 16 10.08 -17.45 -11.56
CA PHE A 16 8.99 -18.36 -11.17
C PHE A 16 8.36 -17.96 -9.83
N ALA A 17 9.16 -17.48 -8.89
CA ALA A 17 8.67 -16.98 -7.61
C ALA A 17 7.85 -15.70 -7.83
N ASP A 18 8.25 -14.82 -8.76
CA ASP A 18 7.46 -13.65 -9.18
C ASP A 18 6.10 -14.04 -9.76
N MET A 19 6.06 -15.02 -10.67
CA MET A 19 4.80 -15.50 -11.23
C MET A 19 3.89 -16.11 -10.15
N GLN A 20 4.45 -16.84 -9.19
CA GLN A 20 3.70 -17.40 -8.06
C GLN A 20 3.15 -16.31 -7.12
N LEU A 21 3.93 -15.27 -6.85
CA LEU A 21 3.47 -14.12 -6.06
C LEU A 21 2.33 -13.37 -6.77
N ASN A 22 2.45 -13.13 -8.07
CA ASN A 22 1.37 -12.51 -8.84
C ASN A 22 0.10 -13.36 -8.83
N HIS A 23 0.22 -14.66 -9.03
CA HIS A 23 -0.94 -15.56 -8.96
C HIS A 23 -1.58 -15.57 -7.57
N PHE A 24 -0.76 -15.61 -6.52
CA PHE A 24 -1.22 -15.53 -5.13
C PHE A 24 -1.94 -14.20 -4.86
N TYR A 25 -1.44 -13.09 -5.39
CA TYR A 25 -2.09 -11.78 -5.29
C TYR A 25 -3.46 -11.76 -6.00
N TYR A 26 -3.56 -12.28 -7.22
CA TYR A 26 -4.85 -12.40 -7.92
C TYR A 26 -5.82 -13.30 -7.15
N TRP A 27 -5.33 -14.39 -6.57
CA TRP A 27 -6.12 -15.26 -5.72
C TRP A 27 -6.65 -14.48 -4.50
N LEU A 28 -5.85 -13.67 -3.82
CA LEU A 28 -6.33 -12.87 -2.68
C LEU A 28 -7.45 -11.89 -3.01
N GLN A 29 -7.56 -11.41 -4.26
CA GLN A 29 -8.62 -10.48 -4.67
C GLN A 29 -9.99 -11.16 -4.89
N LEU A 30 -10.03 -12.48 -5.05
CA LEU A 30 -11.28 -13.18 -5.31
C LEU A 30 -12.09 -13.34 -4.01
N THR A 31 -13.34 -12.88 -4.03
CA THR A 31 -14.27 -12.87 -2.88
C THR A 31 -14.62 -14.25 -2.33
N LYS A 32 -14.32 -15.33 -3.07
CA LYS A 32 -14.58 -16.72 -2.66
C LYS A 32 -13.46 -17.33 -1.82
N ASN A 33 -12.36 -16.61 -1.61
CA ASN A 33 -11.17 -17.16 -1.00
C ASN A 33 -11.09 -16.87 0.50
N LEU A 34 -10.60 -17.85 1.25
CA LEU A 34 -10.53 -17.82 2.72
C LEU A 34 -9.76 -16.60 3.27
N LEU A 35 -8.78 -16.11 2.51
CA LEU A 35 -7.92 -14.98 2.89
C LEU A 35 -8.40 -13.62 2.37
N TYR A 36 -9.57 -13.55 1.73
CA TYR A 36 -10.15 -12.27 1.29
C TYR A 36 -10.51 -11.37 2.48
N GLU A 37 -11.17 -11.92 3.49
CA GLU A 37 -11.56 -11.22 4.73
C GLU A 37 -10.40 -10.55 5.48
N PRO A 38 -9.26 -11.23 5.76
CA PRO A 38 -8.12 -10.56 6.42
C PRO A 38 -7.46 -9.50 5.53
N ALA A 39 -7.42 -9.69 4.20
CA ALA A 39 -6.91 -8.66 3.29
C ALA A 39 -7.82 -7.42 3.29
N LEU A 40 -9.13 -7.61 3.33
CA LEU A 40 -10.11 -6.52 3.45
C LEU A 40 -9.98 -5.78 4.79
N LYS A 41 -9.74 -6.50 5.89
CA LYS A 41 -9.48 -5.87 7.20
C LYS A 41 -8.21 -5.01 7.19
N LEU A 42 -7.13 -5.48 6.56
CA LEU A 42 -5.90 -4.69 6.40
C LEU A 42 -6.16 -3.44 5.55
N TYR A 43 -6.90 -3.59 4.46
CA TYR A 43 -7.30 -2.48 3.61
C TYR A 43 -8.14 -1.44 4.36
N ASN A 44 -9.16 -1.89 5.10
CA ASN A 44 -9.98 -1.03 5.94
C ASN A 44 -9.15 -0.39 7.06
N TYR A 45 -8.17 -1.09 7.62
CA TYR A 45 -7.25 -0.50 8.58
C TYR A 45 -6.45 0.64 7.97
N LEU A 46 -5.89 0.46 6.77
CA LEU A 46 -5.15 1.50 6.05
C LEU A 46 -6.05 2.68 5.65
N LEU A 47 -7.28 2.42 5.22
CA LEU A 47 -8.27 3.46 4.91
C LEU A 47 -8.71 4.26 6.14
N ASN A 48 -9.05 3.55 7.22
CA ASN A 48 -9.56 4.13 8.46
C ASN A 48 -8.45 4.79 9.28
N HIS A 49 -7.19 4.42 9.03
CA HIS A 49 -6.05 5.25 9.41
C HIS A 49 -6.08 6.51 8.53
N HIS A 50 -7.04 7.40 8.78
CA HIS A 50 -6.99 8.77 8.32
C HIS A 50 -5.82 9.44 9.02
N VAL A 51 -4.64 9.28 8.43
CA VAL A 51 -3.40 9.85 8.87
C VAL A 51 -3.59 11.38 8.78
N PHE A 52 -3.73 12.04 9.93
CA PHE A 52 -3.55 13.47 10.13
C PHE A 52 -4.46 14.42 9.32
N GLY A 53 -5.78 14.17 9.32
CA GLY A 53 -6.74 15.16 8.81
C GLY A 53 -6.85 15.25 7.28
N SER A 54 -6.17 14.38 6.53
CA SER A 54 -6.43 14.18 5.10
C SER A 54 -7.63 13.26 4.88
N THR A 55 -8.45 13.57 3.88
CA THR A 55 -9.61 12.75 3.50
C THR A 55 -9.26 11.79 2.37
N THR A 56 -9.51 10.50 2.56
CA THR A 56 -9.30 9.49 1.52
C THR A 56 -10.39 9.61 0.46
N ILE A 57 -10.04 9.95 -0.78
CA ILE A 57 -11.00 10.11 -1.89
C ILE A 57 -11.27 8.74 -2.52
N TYR A 58 -10.20 7.97 -2.71
CA TYR A 58 -10.27 6.67 -3.36
C TYR A 58 -9.21 5.76 -2.75
N GLY A 59 -9.55 4.49 -2.60
CA GLY A 59 -8.59 3.46 -2.26
C GLY A 59 -8.87 2.20 -3.06
N ASN A 60 -7.80 1.48 -3.31
CA ASN A 60 -7.76 0.10 -3.70
C ASN A 60 -6.56 -0.54 -2.96
N LEU A 61 -6.46 -1.87 -2.95
CA LEU A 61 -5.36 -2.61 -2.32
C LEU A 61 -3.98 -2.13 -2.76
N ASN A 62 -3.85 -1.60 -3.99
CA ASN A 62 -2.57 -1.15 -4.56
C ASN A 62 -2.39 0.36 -4.60
N LYS A 63 -3.46 1.15 -4.46
CA LYS A 63 -3.41 2.60 -4.68
C LYS A 63 -4.34 3.31 -3.73
N ILE A 64 -3.84 4.32 -3.04
CA ILE A 64 -4.63 5.18 -2.16
C ILE A 64 -4.46 6.61 -2.65
N ILE A 65 -5.59 7.30 -2.84
CA ILE A 65 -5.65 8.71 -3.23
C ILE A 65 -6.13 9.51 -2.01
N LEU A 66 -5.25 10.37 -1.52
CA LEU A 66 -5.48 11.22 -0.36
C LEU A 66 -5.65 12.68 -0.79
N SER A 67 -6.63 13.36 -0.21
CA SER A 67 -6.74 14.82 -0.27
C SER A 67 -6.06 15.44 0.94
N THR A 68 -4.96 16.16 0.71
CA THR A 68 -4.17 16.82 1.76
C THR A 68 -4.71 18.20 2.13
N LYS A 69 -5.60 18.79 1.32
CA LYS A 69 -6.17 20.15 1.47
C LYS A 69 -5.11 21.28 1.60
N ARG A 70 -3.88 21.04 1.14
CA ARG A 70 -2.78 22.03 1.17
C ARG A 70 -2.65 22.75 -0.18
N TRP A 71 -2.28 24.02 -0.11
CA TRP A 71 -2.16 24.89 -1.29
C TRP A 71 -0.80 24.78 -1.98
N SER A 72 0.24 24.41 -1.23
CA SER A 72 1.62 24.29 -1.74
C SER A 72 1.95 22.84 -2.09
N LEU A 73 2.57 22.64 -3.27
CA LEU A 73 3.11 21.35 -3.69
C LEU A 73 4.26 20.88 -2.79
N ILE A 74 5.09 21.82 -2.30
CA ILE A 74 6.24 21.53 -1.43
C ILE A 74 5.73 20.97 -0.09
N ASP A 75 4.75 21.65 0.51
CA ASP A 75 4.17 21.23 1.78
C ASP A 75 3.42 19.91 1.66
N THR A 76 2.78 19.68 0.50
CA THR A 76 2.13 18.40 0.18
C THR A 76 3.15 17.28 0.12
N ARG A 77 4.29 17.50 -0.52
CA ARG A 77 5.35 16.49 -0.62
C ARG A 77 5.98 16.16 0.73
N LEU A 78 6.25 17.18 1.55
CA LEU A 78 6.76 16.99 2.92
C LEU A 78 5.74 16.24 3.79
N TYR A 79 4.46 16.60 3.68
CA TYR A 79 3.39 15.91 4.39
C TYR A 79 3.30 14.43 4.01
N ILE A 80 3.35 14.10 2.71
CA ILE A 80 3.32 12.70 2.27
C ILE A 80 4.56 11.96 2.75
N LYS A 81 5.74 12.59 2.76
CA LYS A 81 6.95 11.96 3.29
C LYS A 81 6.80 11.56 4.77
N VAL A 82 6.24 12.46 5.59
CA VAL A 82 5.94 12.18 7.00
C VAL A 82 4.94 11.03 7.15
N ILE A 83 3.91 10.98 6.29
CA ILE A 83 2.96 9.86 6.26
C ILE A 83 3.68 8.54 5.96
N LEU A 84 4.54 8.52 4.94
CA LEU A 84 5.28 7.32 4.53
C LEU A 84 6.20 6.84 5.65
N GLU A 85 6.92 7.74 6.31
CA GLU A 85 7.77 7.41 7.48
C GLU A 85 6.94 6.84 8.64
N HIS A 86 5.77 7.44 8.94
CA HIS A 86 4.87 6.90 9.97
C HIS A 86 4.28 5.53 9.63
N LEU A 87 3.99 5.27 8.36
CA LEU A 87 3.54 3.96 7.90
C LEU A 87 4.68 2.93 8.01
N GLN A 88 5.91 3.28 7.68
CA GLN A 88 7.06 2.36 7.78
C GLN A 88 7.41 1.98 9.22
N LEU A 89 7.18 2.89 10.19
CA LEU A 89 7.46 2.64 11.60
C LEU A 89 6.51 1.64 12.28
N LYS A 90 5.41 1.25 11.63
CA LYS A 90 4.45 0.29 12.20
C LYS A 90 4.79 -1.15 11.83
N ASP A 91 4.71 -2.03 12.83
CA ASP A 91 5.06 -3.45 12.71
C ASP A 91 4.34 -4.18 11.57
N LEU A 92 3.07 -3.82 11.31
CA LEU A 92 2.22 -4.43 10.27
C LEU A 92 2.61 -4.05 8.83
N THR A 93 3.36 -2.97 8.65
CA THR A 93 3.70 -2.36 7.35
C THR A 93 5.20 -2.34 7.09
N SER A 94 6.00 -2.90 8.00
CA SER A 94 7.47 -3.02 7.90
C SER A 94 7.96 -3.70 6.61
N THR A 95 7.13 -4.56 6.00
CA THR A 95 7.44 -5.27 4.75
C THR A 95 6.90 -4.59 3.50
N ILE A 96 6.10 -3.54 3.64
CA ILE A 96 5.41 -2.88 2.52
C ILE A 96 6.14 -1.60 2.15
N CYS A 97 6.77 -1.60 0.97
CA CYS A 97 7.31 -0.38 0.37
C CYS A 97 6.16 0.42 -0.25
N SER A 98 5.90 1.61 0.30
CA SER A 98 4.96 2.57 -0.25
C SER A 98 5.71 3.74 -0.87
N GLU A 99 5.36 4.09 -2.11
CA GLU A 99 6.00 5.16 -2.86
C GLU A 99 4.97 6.16 -3.37
N LEU A 100 5.40 7.42 -3.50
CA LEU A 100 4.60 8.46 -4.13
C LEU A 100 4.68 8.32 -5.64
N ILE A 101 3.55 7.97 -6.27
CA ILE A 101 3.46 7.79 -7.73
C ILE A 101 3.22 9.13 -8.45
N SER A 102 2.30 9.95 -7.94
CA SER A 102 1.85 11.17 -8.63
C SER A 102 1.15 12.13 -7.69
N ILE A 103 1.31 13.44 -7.94
CA ILE A 103 0.59 14.52 -7.25
C ILE A 103 -0.33 15.18 -8.26
N TYR A 104 -1.61 15.29 -7.92
CA TYR A 104 -2.61 15.96 -8.74
C TYR A 104 -2.90 17.34 -8.15
N HIS A 105 -2.79 18.38 -8.97
CA HIS A 105 -3.24 19.72 -8.63
C HIS A 105 -4.57 19.96 -9.35
N CYS A 106 -5.68 19.99 -8.63
CA CYS A 106 -6.93 20.49 -9.21
C CYS A 106 -6.85 22.01 -9.28
N LEU A 107 -6.81 22.54 -10.51
CA LEU A 107 -7.01 23.96 -10.81
C LEU A 107 -8.50 24.30 -10.81
#